data_AF-A0A954K9F3-F1
#
_entry.id   AF-A0A954K9F3-F1
#
_cell.length_a   1.000
_cell.length_b   1.000
_cell.length_c   1.000
_cell.angle_alpha   90.00
_cell.angle_beta   90.00
_cell.angle_gamma   90.00
#
_symmetry.space_group_name_H-M   'P 1'
#
loop_
_entity.id
_entity.type
_entity.pdbx_description
1 polymer ?
#
loop_
_entity_poly.entity_id
_entity_poly.type
_entity_poly.pdbx_seq_one_letter_code
_entity_poly.pdbx_strand_id
1 'polypeptide(L)'
;DPDKGPNILAFDEKDPIRIQITDNTLNIILRCGFEQKGETAVPTQIITVPLHFKVEGDKIHITRGDVKSSPVVKPERIAAQIARAGVVRNKMEKAFPDRVENSQVKAKLENRTVYLNITGIQTKDGWLTLTVGNDLTVEKNEEVPPAVEEKTAAK
;
A
#
# COMPACT_ATOMS: atom_id res chain seq x y z
N ASP A 1 -17.91 12.39 11.08
CA ASP A 1 -18.30 13.79 10.86
C ASP A 1 -18.24 14.05 9.35
N PRO A 2 -19.40 14.02 8.66
CA PRO A 2 -19.48 14.25 7.22
C PRO A 2 -19.16 15.69 6.80
N ASP A 3 -18.98 16.63 7.75
CA ASP A 3 -18.61 18.02 7.47
C ASP A 3 -17.11 18.25 7.21
N LYS A 4 -16.28 17.22 7.42
CA LYS A 4 -14.87 17.26 7.01
C LYS A 4 -14.76 16.71 5.60
N GLY A 5 -14.83 17.60 4.61
CA GLY A 5 -14.56 17.27 3.20
C GLY A 5 -13.25 16.48 3.03
N PRO A 6 -13.06 15.78 1.91
CA PRO A 6 -11.96 14.82 1.76
C PRO A 6 -10.62 15.48 2.10
N ASN A 7 -9.78 14.76 2.86
CA ASN A 7 -8.39 15.16 3.05
C ASN A 7 -7.69 15.09 1.69
N ILE A 8 -7.61 16.21 0.99
CA ILE A 8 -6.94 16.25 -0.31
C ILE A 8 -5.44 16.33 -0.05
N LEU A 9 -4.73 15.29 -0.47
CA LEU A 9 -3.28 15.34 -0.60
C LEU A 9 -2.94 16.17 -1.83
N ALA A 10 -2.37 17.35 -1.61
CA ALA A 10 -1.89 18.22 -2.68
C ALA A 10 -0.45 17.81 -2.99
N PHE A 11 -0.27 16.89 -3.94
CA PHE A 11 1.04 16.40 -4.36
C PHE A 11 1.83 17.48 -5.10
N ASP A 12 3.14 17.51 -4.85
CA ASP A 12 4.07 18.40 -5.57
C ASP A 12 4.22 17.93 -7.03
N GLU A 13 4.35 18.87 -7.96
CA GLU A 13 4.52 18.54 -9.39
C GLU A 13 5.81 17.75 -9.65
N LYS A 14 6.85 18.01 -8.86
CA LYS A 14 8.15 17.36 -9.02
C LYS A 14 8.37 16.32 -7.94
N ASP A 15 8.34 15.07 -8.39
CA ASP A 15 8.71 13.90 -7.60
C ASP A 15 7.82 13.70 -6.35
N PRO A 16 6.50 13.51 -6.57
CA PRO A 16 5.50 13.51 -5.50
C PRO A 16 5.56 12.28 -4.59
N ILE A 17 6.05 11.16 -5.11
CA ILE A 17 6.09 9.86 -4.42
C ILE A 17 7.40 9.17 -4.78
N ARG A 18 8.16 8.80 -3.75
CA ARG A 18 9.31 7.90 -3.89
C ARG A 18 9.14 6.70 -2.99
N ILE A 19 9.68 5.57 -3.45
CA ILE A 19 9.88 4.39 -2.63
C ILE A 19 11.39 4.24 -2.42
N GLN A 20 11.80 4.13 -1.16
CA GLN A 20 13.19 3.88 -0.79
C GLN A 20 13.25 2.66 0.11
N ILE A 21 14.09 1.69 -0.24
CA ILE A 21 14.28 0.50 0.56
C ILE A 21 15.69 0.56 1.16
N THR A 22 15.77 0.72 2.47
CA THR A 22 17.02 0.84 3.23
C THR A 22 16.79 0.31 4.64
N ASP A 23 17.83 -0.24 5.26
CA ASP A 23 17.81 -0.66 6.67
C ASP A 23 16.61 -1.56 7.01
N ASN A 24 16.38 -2.58 6.19
CA ASN A 24 15.27 -3.52 6.34
C ASN A 24 13.88 -2.85 6.40
N THR A 25 13.74 -1.68 5.78
CA THR A 25 12.53 -0.86 5.84
C THR A 25 12.15 -0.37 4.45
N LEU A 26 10.88 -0.49 4.10
CA LEU A 26 10.32 0.18 2.91
C LEU A 26 9.82 1.55 3.36
N ASN A 27 10.45 2.60 2.87
CA ASN A 27 10.06 3.97 3.14
C ASN A 27 9.25 4.49 1.96
N ILE A 28 7.98 4.85 2.23
CA ILE A 28 7.18 5.65 1.31
C ILE A 28 7.47 7.11 1.64
N ILE A 29 8.03 7.84 0.68
CA ILE A 29 8.35 9.26 0.82
C ILE A 29 7.38 10.03 -0.05
N LEU A 30 6.49 10.78 0.59
CA LEU A 30 5.49 11.61 -0.06
C LEU A 30 5.94 13.07 0.01
N ARG A 31 5.87 13.76 -1.12
CA ARG A 31 6.06 15.20 -1.20
C ARG A 31 4.71 15.84 -1.49
N CYS A 32 4.01 16.22 -0.42
CA CYS A 32 2.66 16.77 -0.53
C CYS A 32 2.31 17.72 0.61
N GLY A 33 1.34 18.60 0.35
CA GLY A 33 0.61 19.36 1.35
C GLY A 33 -0.74 18.72 1.68
N PHE A 34 -1.45 19.31 2.62
CA PHE A 34 -2.83 18.93 2.93
C PHE A 34 -3.73 20.14 2.80
N GLU A 35 -4.75 20.02 1.96
CA GLU A 35 -5.81 21.01 1.83
C GLU A 35 -7.10 20.43 2.41
N GLN A 36 -7.76 21.20 3.26
CA GLN A 36 -9.06 20.85 3.80
C GLN A 36 -9.89 22.13 3.96
N LYS A 37 -11.13 22.11 3.47
CA LYS A 37 -12.04 23.24 3.64
C LYS A 37 -12.28 23.49 5.13
N GLY A 38 -12.02 24.73 5.58
CA GLY A 38 -12.23 25.16 6.97
C GLY A 38 -11.09 24.84 7.95
N GLU A 39 -10.03 24.13 7.54
CA GLU A 39 -8.83 23.94 8.35
C GLU A 39 -7.62 24.68 7.73
N THR A 40 -6.60 24.96 8.54
CA THR A 40 -5.36 25.58 8.03
C THR A 40 -4.66 24.61 7.08
N ALA A 41 -4.44 25.05 5.83
CA ALA A 41 -3.69 24.28 4.85
C ALA A 41 -2.28 23.98 5.39
N VAL A 42 -1.86 22.72 5.28
CA VAL A 42 -0.49 22.33 5.57
C VAL A 42 0.30 22.48 4.27
N PRO A 43 1.29 23.39 4.21
CA PRO A 43 2.10 23.56 3.01
C PRO A 43 2.93 22.30 2.75
N THR A 44 3.40 22.12 1.53
CA THR A 44 4.15 20.93 1.10
C THR A 44 5.24 20.52 2.08
N GLN A 45 5.16 19.27 2.52
CA GLN A 45 6.13 18.61 3.38
C GLN A 45 6.76 17.44 2.62
N ILE A 46 7.95 17.04 3.03
CA ILE A 46 8.50 15.70 2.76
C ILE A 46 8.12 14.83 3.95
N ILE A 47 7.28 13.84 3.67
CA ILE A 47 6.68 12.94 4.65
C ILE A 47 7.26 11.56 4.40
N THR A 48 7.90 10.96 5.39
CA THR A 48 8.42 9.59 5.30
C THR A 48 7.57 8.67 6.17
N VAL A 49 7.00 7.64 5.55
CA VAL A 49 6.22 6.58 6.18
C VAL A 49 7.03 5.28 6.07
N PRO A 50 7.70 4.86 7.14
CA PRO A 50 8.42 3.58 7.17
C PRO A 50 7.43 2.42 7.32
N LEU A 51 7.60 1.36 6.54
CA LEU A 51 6.84 0.13 6.62
C LEU A 51 7.77 -1.07 6.85
N HIS A 52 7.35 -1.94 7.76
CA HIS A 52 7.99 -3.21 8.07
C HIS A 52 7.03 -4.35 7.76
N PHE A 53 7.60 -5.48 7.35
CA PHE A 53 6.86 -6.66 6.95
C PHE A 53 7.31 -7.86 7.77
N LYS A 54 6.36 -8.66 8.22
CA LYS A 54 6.61 -9.96 8.84
C LYS A 54 5.60 -10.96 8.34
N VAL A 55 6.08 -12.12 7.90
CA VAL A 55 5.23 -13.23 7.51
C VAL A 55 5.13 -14.19 8.70
N GLU A 56 3.91 -14.50 9.12
CA GLU A 56 3.62 -15.48 10.17
C GLU A 56 2.50 -16.41 9.69
N GLY A 57 2.85 -17.67 9.41
CA GLY A 57 1.89 -18.63 8.88
C GLY A 57 1.29 -18.18 7.55
N ASP A 58 -0.03 -18.02 7.52
CA ASP A 58 -0.79 -17.57 6.35
C ASP A 58 -0.98 -16.04 6.31
N LYS A 59 -0.35 -15.28 7.20
CA LYS A 59 -0.53 -13.84 7.34
C LYS A 59 0.73 -13.04 7.02
N ILE A 60 0.51 -11.87 6.44
CA ILE A 60 1.50 -10.80 6.31
C ILE A 60 1.11 -9.69 7.27
N HIS A 61 1.92 -9.47 8.29
CA HIS A 61 1.83 -8.32 9.17
C HIS A 61 2.57 -7.16 8.55
N ILE A 62 1.87 -6.06 8.34
CA ILE A 62 2.41 -4.80 7.84
C ILE A 62 2.32 -3.81 8.98
N THR A 63 3.46 -3.42 9.52
CA THR A 63 3.54 -2.44 10.62
C THR A 63 4.18 -1.16 10.14
N ARG A 64 3.64 -0.04 10.60
CA ARG A 64 4.14 1.28 10.28
C ARG A 64 5.12 1.74 11.36
N GLY A 65 6.29 2.22 10.95
CA GLY A 65 7.22 2.91 11.84
C GLY A 65 6.79 4.35 12.13
N ASP A 66 7.63 5.10 12.83
CA ASP A 66 7.33 6.51 13.16
C ASP A 66 7.28 7.39 11.91
N VAL A 67 6.15 8.05 11.69
CA VAL A 67 6.00 8.99 10.57
C VAL A 67 6.85 10.23 10.84
N LYS A 68 7.72 10.55 9.88
CA LYS A 68 8.57 11.74 9.90
C LYS A 68 8.03 12.76 8.89
N SER A 69 8.07 14.03 9.26
CA SER A 69 7.64 15.14 8.40
C SER A 69 8.61 16.29 8.52
N SER A 70 9.02 16.83 7.38
CA SER A 70 9.93 17.96 7.29
C SER A 70 9.43 18.95 6.22
N PRO A 71 9.62 20.25 6.41
CA PRO A 71 9.11 21.22 5.45
C PRO A 71 10.05 21.31 4.24
N VAL A 72 9.48 21.46 3.05
CA VAL A 72 10.28 21.70 1.82
C VAL A 72 10.94 23.09 1.85
N VAL A 73 10.27 24.06 2.49
CA VAL A 73 10.74 25.44 2.66
C VAL A 73 10.92 25.76 4.13
N LYS A 74 11.97 26.49 4.49
CA LYS A 74 12.22 26.88 5.88
C LYS A 74 11.00 27.58 6.48
N PRO A 75 10.45 27.11 7.60
CA PRO A 75 9.30 27.73 8.24
C PRO A 75 9.72 29.05 8.90
N GLU A 76 8.82 30.03 8.88
CA GLU A 76 9.03 31.32 9.56
C GLU A 76 9.24 31.14 11.07
N ARG A 77 8.56 30.17 11.67
CA ARG A 77 8.64 29.85 13.11
C ARG A 77 8.71 28.35 13.34
N ILE A 78 9.62 27.92 14.21
CA ILE A 78 9.80 26.50 14.56
C ILE A 78 8.52 25.89 15.15
N ALA A 79 7.81 26.63 16.00
CA ALA A 79 6.55 26.18 16.61
C ALA A 79 5.48 25.81 15.56
N ALA A 80 5.41 26.56 14.45
CA ALA A 80 4.47 26.27 13.37
C ALA A 80 4.80 24.92 12.69
N GLN A 81 6.09 24.58 12.56
CA GLN A 81 6.49 23.29 12.01
C GLN A 81 6.15 22.13 12.93
N ILE A 82 6.31 22.28 14.24
CA ILE A 82 5.95 21.25 15.23
C ILE A 82 4.45 20.95 15.14
N ALA A 83 3.61 21.99 15.10
CA ALA A 83 2.17 21.84 14.94
C ALA A 83 1.81 21.13 13.62
N ARG A 84 2.40 21.56 12.50
CA ARG A 84 2.20 20.93 11.18
C ARG A 84 2.61 19.46 11.18
N ALA A 85 3.79 19.13 11.73
CA ALA A 85 4.27 17.77 11.82
C ALA A 85 3.32 16.88 12.64
N GLY A 86 2.71 17.41 13.71
CA GLY A 86 1.68 16.71 14.48
C GLY A 86 0.43 16.41 13.65
N VAL A 87 -0.07 17.38 12.87
CA VAL A 87 -1.21 17.17 11.97
C VAL A 87 -0.88 16.12 10.90
N VAL A 88 0.28 16.24 10.26
CA VAL A 88 0.74 15.29 9.24
C VAL A 88 0.81 13.88 9.82
N ARG A 89 1.45 13.72 10.99
CA ARG A 89 1.55 12.44 11.67
C ARG A 89 0.16 11.86 11.89
N ASN A 90 -0.74 12.58 12.57
CA ASN A 90 -2.09 12.11 12.85
C ASN A 90 -2.87 11.69 11.59
N LYS A 91 -2.71 12.40 10.46
CA LYS A 91 -3.38 12.03 9.20
C LYS A 91 -2.76 10.77 8.59
N MET A 92 -1.43 10.68 8.56
CA MET A 92 -0.71 9.55 7.96
C MET A 92 -0.83 8.27 8.79
N GLU A 93 -0.83 8.36 10.11
CA GLU A 93 -1.02 7.19 10.98
C GLU A 93 -2.41 6.57 10.78
N LYS A 94 -3.43 7.39 10.51
CA LYS A 94 -4.78 6.91 10.16
C LYS A 94 -4.86 6.34 8.75
N ALA A 95 -4.12 6.91 7.80
CA ALA A 95 -4.11 6.45 6.41
C ALA A 95 -3.28 5.16 6.23
N PHE A 96 -2.28 4.95 7.07
CA PHE A 96 -1.39 3.78 7.09
C PHE A 96 -1.48 3.09 8.46
N PRO A 97 -2.64 2.50 8.81
CA PRO A 97 -2.75 1.71 10.02
C PRO A 97 -1.92 0.44 9.88
N ASP A 98 -1.48 -0.08 11.02
CA ASP A 98 -1.00 -1.46 11.09
C ASP A 98 -2.12 -2.38 10.62
N ARG A 99 -1.78 -3.35 9.78
CA ARG A 99 -2.76 -4.28 9.23
C ARG A 99 -2.17 -5.64 8.98
N VAL A 100 -3.06 -6.60 8.88
CA VAL A 100 -2.72 -8.00 8.61
C VAL A 100 -3.45 -8.40 7.34
N GLU A 101 -2.69 -8.85 6.36
CA GLU A 101 -3.20 -9.32 5.07
C GLU A 101 -3.02 -10.83 4.95
N ASN A 102 -3.80 -11.48 4.08
CA ASN A 102 -3.55 -12.87 3.73
C ASN A 102 -2.28 -12.97 2.88
N SER A 103 -1.41 -13.94 3.18
CA SER A 103 -0.21 -14.24 2.42
C SER A 103 -0.48 -14.94 1.10
N GLN A 104 -1.67 -15.53 0.93
CA GLN A 104 -2.08 -16.21 -0.29
C GLN A 104 -2.48 -15.20 -1.37
N VAL A 105 -1.83 -15.30 -2.51
CA VAL A 105 -2.10 -14.52 -3.71
C VAL A 105 -2.62 -15.44 -4.80
N LYS A 106 -3.76 -15.07 -5.38
CA LYS A 106 -4.35 -15.76 -6.53
C LYS A 106 -3.69 -15.24 -7.81
N ALA A 107 -3.00 -16.11 -8.54
CA ALA A 107 -2.41 -15.78 -9.83
C ALA A 107 -3.15 -16.52 -10.96
N LYS A 108 -3.61 -15.77 -11.96
CA LYS A 108 -4.22 -16.32 -13.16
C LYS A 108 -3.14 -16.53 -14.22
N LEU A 109 -2.93 -17.77 -14.60
CA LEU A 109 -2.12 -18.16 -15.75
C LEU A 109 -3.04 -18.46 -16.93
N GLU A 110 -2.49 -18.54 -18.14
CA GLU A 110 -3.26 -18.71 -19.38
C GLU A 110 -4.27 -19.87 -19.30
N ASN A 111 -3.86 -21.02 -18.73
CA ASN A 111 -4.67 -22.24 -18.71
C ASN A 111 -5.09 -22.70 -17.30
N ARG A 112 -4.73 -21.97 -16.23
CA ARG A 112 -5.09 -22.34 -14.86
C ARG A 112 -4.99 -21.19 -13.87
N THR A 113 -5.69 -21.32 -12.75
CA THR A 113 -5.47 -20.48 -11.57
C THR A 113 -4.53 -21.21 -10.62
N VAL A 114 -3.54 -20.51 -10.06
CA VAL A 114 -2.68 -21.03 -8.99
C VAL A 114 -2.79 -20.14 -7.75
N TYR A 115 -2.76 -20.78 -6.59
CA TYR A 115 -2.73 -20.10 -5.29
C TYR A 115 -1.30 -20.15 -4.76
N LEU A 116 -0.70 -18.98 -4.61
CA LEU A 116 0.69 -18.81 -4.24
C LEU A 116 0.76 -18.25 -2.82
N ASN A 117 1.53 -18.88 -1.94
CA ASN A 117 1.69 -18.38 -0.57
C ASN A 117 2.98 -17.59 -0.47
N ILE A 118 2.89 -16.33 -0.06
CA ILE A 118 4.07 -15.52 0.29
C ILE A 118 4.60 -16.06 1.63
N THR A 119 5.76 -16.69 1.61
CA THR A 119 6.38 -17.30 2.80
C THR A 119 7.46 -16.41 3.42
N GLY A 120 7.89 -15.37 2.70
CA GLY A 120 8.88 -14.43 3.20
C GLY A 120 8.83 -13.10 2.47
N ILE A 121 9.13 -12.03 3.21
CA ILE A 121 9.30 -10.68 2.69
C ILE A 121 10.59 -10.14 3.29
N GLN A 122 11.50 -9.68 2.43
CA GLN A 122 12.78 -9.14 2.85
C GLN A 122 13.07 -7.83 2.11
N THR A 123 13.52 -6.83 2.85
CA THR A 123 13.96 -5.53 2.35
C THR A 123 15.47 -5.47 2.51
N LYS A 124 16.24 -5.52 1.42
CA LYS A 124 17.69 -5.56 1.48
C LYS A 124 18.32 -4.91 0.25
N ASP A 125 19.33 -4.06 0.47
CA ASP A 125 20.17 -3.45 -0.57
C ASP A 125 19.35 -2.76 -1.69
N GLY A 126 18.30 -2.03 -1.33
CA GLY A 126 17.41 -1.36 -2.28
C GLY A 126 16.30 -2.23 -2.89
N TRP A 127 16.26 -3.52 -2.56
CA TRP A 127 15.28 -4.48 -3.09
C TRP A 127 14.24 -4.91 -2.05
N LEU A 128 13.02 -5.11 -2.53
CA LEU A 128 11.96 -5.82 -1.82
C LEU A 128 11.84 -7.21 -2.47
N THR A 129 12.27 -8.23 -1.76
CA THR A 129 12.24 -9.62 -2.21
C THR A 129 11.08 -10.33 -1.54
N LEU A 130 10.26 -10.99 -2.35
CA LEU A 130 9.19 -11.87 -1.91
C LEU A 130 9.60 -13.31 -2.18
N THR A 131 9.58 -14.15 -1.15
CA THR A 131 9.71 -15.60 -1.30
C THR A 131 8.32 -16.18 -1.39
N VAL A 132 8.07 -16.95 -2.44
CA VAL A 132 6.76 -17.51 -2.75
C VAL A 132 6.86 -19.02 -2.82
N GLY A 133 6.07 -19.71 -1.99
CA GLY A 133 5.86 -21.14 -2.05
C GLY A 133 4.59 -21.47 -2.83
N ASN A 134 4.59 -22.58 -3.55
CA ASN A 134 3.38 -23.09 -4.19
C ASN A 134 2.73 -24.13 -3.28
N ASP A 135 1.44 -23.96 -2.97
CA ASP A 135 0.64 -25.07 -2.49
C ASP A 135 0.18 -25.86 -3.72
N LEU A 136 0.62 -27.11 -3.85
CA LEU A 136 0.36 -27.94 -5.04
C LEU A 136 -1.09 -28.42 -5.14
N THR A 137 -2.00 -27.91 -4.31
CA THR A 137 -3.44 -28.14 -4.38
C THR A 137 -4.03 -27.37 -5.57
N VAL A 138 -3.75 -27.87 -6.77
CA VAL A 138 -4.39 -27.44 -8.01
C VAL A 138 -5.86 -27.83 -7.93
N GLU A 139 -6.77 -26.86 -7.79
CA GLU A 139 -8.15 -27.07 -8.22
C GLU A 139 -8.11 -27.29 -9.73
N LYS A 140 -8.21 -28.57 -10.12
CA LYS A 140 -8.34 -28.98 -11.52
C LYS A 140 -9.67 -28.42 -11.98
N ASN A 141 -9.65 -27.38 -12.80
CA ASN A 141 -10.84 -26.98 -13.54
C ASN A 141 -11.26 -28.21 -14.37
N GLU A 142 -12.34 -28.86 -13.97
CA GLU A 142 -13.03 -29.80 -14.84
C GLU A 142 -13.43 -29.00 -16.07
N GLU A 143 -12.84 -29.34 -17.22
CA GLU A 143 -13.32 -28.88 -18.51
C GLU A 143 -14.79 -29.32 -18.60
N VAL A 144 -15.71 -28.38 -18.42
CA VAL A 144 -17.10 -28.61 -18.76
C VAL A 144 -17.10 -28.76 -20.29
N PRO A 145 -17.38 -29.96 -20.83
CA PRO A 145 -17.41 -30.14 -22.27
C PRO A 145 -18.47 -29.21 -22.87
N PRO A 146 -18.24 -28.63 -24.05
CA PRO A 146 -19.22 -27.76 -24.68
C PRO A 146 -20.52 -28.53 -24.87
N ALA A 147 -21.62 -27.94 -24.43
CA ALA A 147 -22.95 -28.49 -24.61
C ALA A 147 -23.18 -28.77 -26.10
N VAL A 148 -23.46 -30.03 -26.42
CA VAL A 148 -23.83 -30.43 -27.78
C VAL A 148 -25.19 -29.81 -28.07
N GLU A 149 -25.23 -28.81 -28.95
CA GLU A 149 -26.49 -28.30 -29.51
C GLU A 149 -27.15 -29.39 -30.35
N GLU A 150 -28.16 -30.02 -29.77
CA GLU A 150 -29.04 -30.97 -30.46
C GLU A 150 -29.89 -30.18 -31.47
N LYS A 151 -29.44 -30.10 -32.73
CA LYS A 151 -30.27 -29.62 -33.85
C LYS A 151 -31.41 -30.61 -34.08
N THR A 152 -32.57 -30.34 -33.49
CA THR A 152 -33.81 -31.04 -33.85
C THR A 152 -34.23 -30.57 -35.25
N ALA A 153 -34.20 -31.50 -36.19
CA ALA A 153 -34.62 -31.29 -37.57
C ALA A 153 -36.16 -31.39 -37.70
N ALA A 154 -36.67 -30.50 -38.55
CA ALA A 154 -37.85 -30.63 -39.41
C ALA A 154 -39.25 -30.73 -38.78
N LYS A 155 -40.10 -29.79 -39.22
CA LYS A 155 -41.40 -30.14 -39.81
C LYS A 155 -41.65 -29.29 -41.04
#